data_AF-A0A1Y2I986-F1
#
_entry.id   AF-A0A1Y2I986-F1
#
_cell.length_a   1.000
_cell.length_b   1.000
_cell.length_c   1.000
_cell.angle_alpha   90.00
_cell.angle_beta   90.00
_cell.angle_gamma   90.00
#
_symmetry.space_group_name_H-M   'P 1'
#
loop_
_entity.id
_entity.type
_entity.pdbx_description
1 polymer ?
#
loop_
_entity_poly.entity_id
_entity_poly.type
_entity_poly.pdbx_seq_one_letter_code
_entity_poly.pdbx_strand_id
1 'polypeptide(L)'
;DYDILALQEPYLSFLGLTTATPHWRVVYPTPHGAGGVSRSRSLLLINRRLSTNAWNPIPIPHPDVTAVTIHAGDTAVHLFNLY
;
A
#
# COMPACT_ATOMS: atom_id res chain seq x y z
N ASP A 1 5.01 -11.00 14.56
CA ASP A 1 5.26 -10.96 13.11
C ASP A 1 3.99 -10.62 12.37
N TYR A 2 4.07 -9.71 11.40
CA TYR A 2 2.94 -9.30 10.55
C TYR A 2 3.34 -9.41 9.08
N ASP A 3 2.39 -9.82 8.26
CA ASP A 3 2.57 -9.92 6.80
C ASP A 3 2.19 -8.62 6.08
N ILE A 4 1.25 -7.86 6.65
CA ILE A 4 0.79 -6.59 6.10
C ILE A 4 0.60 -5.59 7.23
N LEU A 5 1.04 -4.35 7.02
CA LEU A 5 0.75 -3.22 7.88
C LEU A 5 -0.06 -2.19 7.10
N ALA A 6 -1.17 -1.73 7.67
CA ALA A 6 -1.97 -0.63 7.16
C ALA A 6 -1.65 0.62 7.97
N LEU A 7 -1.17 1.68 7.32
CA LEU A 7 -0.84 2.94 7.99
C LEU A 7 -1.74 4.05 7.47
N GLN A 8 -2.24 4.85 8.41
CA GLN A 8 -2.89 6.14 8.15
C GLN A 8 -1.92 7.27 8.47
N GLU A 9 -2.09 8.40 7.76
CA GLU A 9 -1.29 9.63 7.89
C GLU A 9 0.22 9.39 7.97
N PRO A 10 0.83 8.67 7.00
CA PRO A 10 2.24 8.38 7.08
C PRO A 10 3.10 9.64 7.01
N TYR A 11 4.22 9.57 7.72
CA TYR A 11 5.31 10.49 7.46
C TYR A 11 5.83 10.26 6.03
N LEU A 12 5.75 11.30 5.20
CA LEU A 12 6.36 11.34 3.87
C LEU A 12 7.51 12.32 3.93
N SER A 13 8.66 11.89 3.40
CA SER A 13 9.83 12.73 3.22
C SER A 13 9.56 13.88 2.25
N PHE A 14 10.53 14.79 2.10
CA PHE A 14 10.47 15.86 1.11
C PHE A 14 10.36 15.36 -0.34
N LEU A 15 10.70 14.10 -0.61
CA LEU A 15 10.51 13.43 -1.90
C LEU A 15 9.12 12.82 -2.06
N GLY A 16 8.23 13.00 -1.09
CA GLY A 16 6.90 12.39 -1.06
C GLY A 16 6.90 10.91 -0.67
N LEU A 17 8.05 10.32 -0.33
CA LEU A 17 8.16 8.89 -0.02
C LEU A 17 8.18 8.61 1.49
N THR A 18 7.50 7.55 1.94
CA THR A 18 7.67 6.96 3.28
C THR A 18 9.00 6.20 3.38
N THR A 19 9.60 6.22 4.56
CA THR A 19 10.72 5.34 4.88
C THR A 19 10.19 3.97 5.32
N ALA A 20 10.75 2.90 4.77
CA ALA A 20 10.44 1.54 5.17
C ALA A 20 11.75 0.72 5.26
N THR A 21 11.82 -0.23 6.20
CA THR A 21 12.97 -1.13 6.28
C THR A 21 12.99 -2.09 5.07
N PRO A 22 14.12 -2.72 4.74
CA PRO A 22 14.22 -3.63 3.59
C PRO A 22 13.28 -4.85 3.64
N HIS A 23 12.64 -5.12 4.78
CA HIS A 23 11.66 -6.19 4.92
C HIS A 23 10.30 -5.87 4.29
N TRP A 24 10.05 -4.63 3.90
CA TRP A 24 8.75 -4.18 3.42
C TRP A 24 8.78 -3.75 1.95
N ARG A 25 7.65 -3.93 1.28
CA ARG A 25 7.28 -3.32 0.01
C ARG A 25 6.19 -2.30 0.30
N VAL A 26 6.38 -1.08 -0.15
CA VAL A 26 5.39 -0.01 0.03
C VAL A 26 4.41 -0.04 -1.12
N VAL A 27 3.12 -0.01 -0.81
CA VAL A 27 2.03 0.22 -1.76
C VAL A 27 1.40 1.56 -1.41
N TYR A 28 1.52 2.51 -2.33
CA TYR A 28 0.89 3.83 -2.24
C TYR A 28 -0.48 3.84 -2.91
N PRO A 29 -1.32 4.86 -2.65
CA PRO A 29 -2.52 5.11 -3.43
C PRO A 29 -2.17 5.24 -4.91
N THR A 30 -3.07 4.79 -5.79
CA THR A 30 -2.85 4.86 -7.24
C THR A 30 -2.47 6.25 -7.75
N PRO A 31 -3.07 7.36 -7.27
CA PRO A 31 -2.71 8.69 -7.75
C PRO A 31 -1.46 9.27 -7.07
N HIS A 32 -0.74 8.52 -6.23
CA HIS A 32 0.47 8.98 -5.57
C HIS A 32 1.52 9.48 -6.56
N GLY A 33 2.08 10.67 -6.30
CA GLY A 33 3.09 11.30 -7.15
C GLY A 33 2.56 11.90 -8.46
N ALA A 34 1.27 11.76 -8.78
CA ALA A 34 0.66 12.46 -9.90
C ALA A 34 0.47 13.96 -9.58
N GLY A 35 0.66 14.81 -10.59
CA GLY A 35 0.53 16.27 -10.44
C GLY A 35 -0.88 16.68 -10.03
N GLY A 36 -0.98 17.64 -9.09
CA GLY A 36 -2.26 18.17 -8.61
C GLY A 36 -3.02 17.27 -7.64
N VAL A 37 -2.47 16.12 -7.26
CA VAL A 37 -3.08 15.19 -6.30
C VAL A 37 -2.70 15.58 -4.86
N SER A 38 -3.66 15.46 -3.95
CA SER A 38 -3.38 15.68 -2.52
C SER A 38 -2.38 14.67 -1.97
N ARG A 39 -1.71 15.03 -0.88
CA ARG A 39 -0.78 14.15 -0.17
C ARG A 39 -1.44 12.80 0.12
N SER A 40 -0.71 11.70 -0.09
CA SER A 40 -1.20 10.36 0.27
C SER A 40 -1.37 10.23 1.78
N ARG A 41 -2.57 9.81 2.21
CA ARG A 41 -2.93 9.65 3.63
C ARG A 41 -3.16 8.21 4.06
N SER A 42 -3.09 7.26 3.14
CA SER A 42 -3.02 5.83 3.45
C SER A 42 -1.88 5.16 2.70
N LEU A 43 -1.29 4.12 3.29
CA LEU A 43 -0.42 3.18 2.59
C LEU A 43 -0.57 1.76 3.14
N LEU A 44 -0.10 0.78 2.37
CA LEU A 44 0.12 -0.57 2.83
C LEU A 44 1.61 -0.91 2.77
N LEU A 45 2.13 -1.55 3.82
CA LEU A 45 3.44 -2.21 3.80
C LEU A 45 3.21 -3.71 3.71
N ILE A 46 3.76 -4.34 2.68
CA ILE A 46 3.67 -5.78 2.48
C ILE A 46 5.01 -6.41 2.76
N ASN A 47 5.02 -7.39 3.65
CA ASN A 47 6.22 -8.09 4.05
C ASN A 47 6.81 -8.83 2.84
N ARG A 48 8.12 -8.69 2.61
CA ARG A 48 8.83 -9.35 1.50
C ARG A 48 8.87 -10.87 1.61
N ARG A 49 8.52 -11.44 2.77
CA ARG A 49 8.27 -12.88 2.93
C ARG A 49 7.08 -13.35 2.11
N LEU A 50 6.11 -12.47 1.82
CA LEU A 50 5.04 -12.76 0.87
C LEU A 50 5.57 -12.68 -0.57
N SER A 51 5.35 -13.76 -1.31
CA SER A 51 5.64 -13.81 -2.75
C SER A 51 4.92 -12.68 -3.48
N THR A 52 5.59 -12.06 -4.46
CA THR A 52 4.98 -11.05 -5.33
C THR A 52 3.86 -11.59 -6.19
N ASN A 53 3.79 -12.91 -6.37
CA ASN A 53 2.71 -13.55 -7.11
C ASN A 53 1.49 -13.82 -6.21
N ALA A 54 1.63 -13.66 -4.89
CA ALA A 54 0.57 -13.90 -3.92
C ALA A 54 -0.28 -12.64 -3.65
N TRP A 55 -0.01 -11.51 -4.30
CA TRP A 55 -0.82 -10.31 -4.14
C TRP A 55 -0.63 -9.35 -5.31
N ASN A 56 -1.59 -8.46 -5.52
CA ASN A 56 -1.47 -7.36 -6.47
C ASN A 56 -2.19 -6.11 -5.95
N PRO A 57 -1.69 -4.90 -6.26
CA PRO A 57 -2.45 -3.67 -6.02
C PRO A 57 -3.79 -3.70 -6.75
N ILE A 58 -4.79 -3.06 -6.14
CA ILE A 58 -6.07 -2.73 -6.78
C ILE A 58 -6.02 -1.23 -7.11
N PRO A 59 -6.10 -0.84 -8.40
CA PRO A 59 -6.12 0.57 -8.78
C PRO A 59 -7.39 1.28 -8.27
N ILE A 60 -7.22 2.27 -7.40
CA ILE A 60 -8.31 3.11 -6.89
C ILE A 60 -7.92 4.59 -7.08
N PRO A 61 -8.69 5.39 -7.84
CA PRO A 61 -8.33 6.77 -8.18
C PRO A 61 -8.63 7.74 -7.02
N HIS A 62 -8.18 7.42 -5.80
CA HIS A 62 -8.38 8.25 -4.61
C HIS A 62 -7.11 8.28 -3.74
N PRO A 63 -6.61 9.45 -3.31
CA PRO A 63 -5.35 9.60 -2.57
C PRO A 63 -5.39 9.08 -1.13
N ASP A 64 -6.58 8.78 -0.62
CA ASP A 64 -6.78 8.27 0.75
C ASP A 64 -7.05 6.76 0.79
N VAL A 65 -7.08 6.11 -0.37
CA VAL A 65 -7.37 4.68 -0.45
C VAL A 65 -6.16 3.94 -0.99
N THR A 66 -5.73 2.93 -0.25
CA THR A 66 -4.82 1.89 -0.72
C THR A 66 -5.50 0.55 -0.66
N ALA A 67 -5.34 -0.24 -1.71
CA ALA A 67 -6.01 -1.52 -1.80
C ALA A 67 -5.16 -2.56 -2.50
N VAL A 68 -5.25 -3.80 -2.03
CA VAL A 68 -4.56 -4.96 -2.60
C VAL A 68 -5.47 -6.18 -2.58
N THR A 69 -5.32 -7.03 -3.60
CA THR A 69 -5.82 -8.40 -3.56
C THR A 69 -4.71 -9.31 -3.06
N ILE A 70 -5.01 -10.20 -2.13
CA ILE A 70 -4.12 -11.24 -1.62
C ILE A 70 -4.71 -12.58 -2.06
N HIS A 71 -3.87 -13.44 -2.64
CA HIS A 71 -4.21 -14.77 -3.11
C HIS A 71 -3.75 -15.81 -2.09
N ALA A 72 -4.69 -16.53 -1.48
CA ALA A 72 -4.45 -17.55 -0.47
C ALA A 72 -5.11 -18.87 -0.92
N GLY A 73 -4.37 -19.68 -1.68
CA GLY A 73 -4.95 -20.85 -2.36
C GLY A 73 -6.02 -20.42 -3.36
N ASP A 74 -7.20 -21.03 -3.28
CA ASP A 74 -8.35 -20.71 -4.14
C ASP A 74 -9.16 -19.50 -3.64
N THR A 75 -8.72 -18.84 -2.57
CA THR A 75 -9.39 -17.67 -1.99
C THR A 75 -8.65 -16.38 -2.32
N ALA A 76 -9.41 -15.37 -2.73
CA ALA A 76 -8.93 -14.00 -2.86
C ALA A 76 -9.46 -13.14 -1.70
N VAL A 77 -8.58 -12.39 -1.04
CA VAL A 77 -8.93 -11.40 -0.01
C VAL A 77 -8.62 -10.02 -0.56
N HIS A 78 -9.62 -9.15 -0.60
CA HIS A 78 -9.43 -7.75 -0.97
C HIS A 78 -9.30 -6.91 0.30
N LEU A 79 -8.11 -6.36 0.53
CA LEU A 79 -7.83 -5.48 1.65
C LEU A 79 -7.91 -4.03 1.17
N PHE A 80 -8.75 -3.23 1.81
CA PHE A 80 -8.85 -1.80 1.61
C PHE A 80 -8.43 -1.08 2.90
N ASN A 81 -7.46 -0.18 2.78
CA ASN A 81 -7.06 0.74 3.84
C ASN A 81 -7.52 2.16 3.46
N LEU A 82 -8.38 2.73 4.31
CA LEU A 82 -8.99 4.04 4.12
C LEU A 82 -8.58 4.94 5.28
N TYR A 83 -8.29 6.20 4.95
CA TYR A 83 -8.10 7.29 5.89
C TYR A 83 -9.35 8.17 5.94
#